data_AF-A0A9R0WX53-F1
#
_entry.id   AF-A0A9R0WX53-F1
#
_cell.length_a   1.000
_cell.length_b   1.000
_cell.length_c   1.000
_cell.angle_alpha   90.00
_cell.angle_beta   90.00
_cell.angle_gamma   90.00
#
_symmetry.space_group_name_H-M   'P 1'
#
loop_
_entity.id
_entity.type
_entity.pdbx_description
1 polymer ?
#
loop_
_entity_poly.entity_id
_entity_poly.type
_entity_poly.pdbx_seq_one_letter_code
_entity_poly.pdbx_strand_id
1 'polypeptide(L)'
;MDFSFVDMPLKVHGYNFKIGDTEDGELCVVYALDSLLHVWVRRAGDDDGIDRWVPHKTISLIEDGCRTETWRGMYTGLQVLEVRAGRVYMATKHSFPCSWFFSISMEIERLFQGRYDGHAYPYVMAWPPSLVGDDGSINWTG
;
A
#
# COMPACT_ATOMS: atom_id res chain seq x y z
N MET A 1 -8.36 -8.52 -22.54
CA MET A 1 -8.30 -8.21 -21.10
C MET A 1 -8.54 -9.53 -20.41
N ASP A 2 -7.48 -10.13 -19.89
CA ASP A 2 -7.55 -11.43 -19.23
C ASP A 2 -7.73 -11.18 -17.74
N PHE A 3 -8.64 -11.91 -17.11
CA PHE A 3 -8.90 -11.82 -15.68
C PHE A 3 -8.64 -13.18 -15.04
N SER A 4 -8.07 -13.16 -13.86
CA SER A 4 -7.89 -14.33 -13.01
C SER A 4 -8.53 -14.07 -11.65
N PHE A 5 -8.94 -15.15 -10.98
CA PHE A 5 -9.46 -15.09 -9.63
C PHE A 5 -8.42 -15.64 -8.66
N VAL A 6 -8.36 -15.03 -7.50
CA VAL A 6 -7.47 -15.43 -6.43
C VAL A 6 -8.24 -15.44 -5.12
N ASP A 7 -8.25 -16.57 -4.43
CA ASP A 7 -8.85 -16.65 -3.10
C ASP A 7 -8.10 -15.72 -2.15
N MET A 8 -8.82 -14.89 -1.40
CA MET A 8 -8.21 -13.92 -0.48
C MET A 8 -7.89 -14.58 0.88
N PRO A 9 -6.87 -14.08 1.62
CA PRO A 9 -6.65 -14.54 2.98
C PRO A 9 -7.88 -14.19 3.83
N LEU A 10 -8.44 -15.19 4.54
CA LEU A 10 -9.65 -15.02 5.36
C LEU A 10 -9.55 -13.86 6.37
N LYS A 11 -8.34 -13.59 6.86
CA LYS A 11 -8.05 -12.50 7.81
C LYS A 11 -8.24 -11.08 7.23
N VAL A 12 -8.39 -10.95 5.92
CA VAL A 12 -8.55 -9.66 5.23
C VAL A 12 -10.02 -9.28 5.03
N HIS A 13 -10.94 -10.25 5.16
CA HIS A 13 -12.37 -9.99 5.00
C HIS A 13 -12.89 -8.96 6.01
N GLY A 14 -13.58 -7.93 5.50
CA GLY A 14 -14.16 -6.85 6.30
C GLY A 14 -13.28 -5.62 6.48
N TYR A 15 -12.02 -5.65 6.04
CA TYR A 15 -11.12 -4.50 6.08
C TYR A 15 -11.03 -3.77 4.73
N ASN A 16 -10.61 -2.51 4.75
CA ASN A 16 -10.24 -1.80 3.53
C ASN A 16 -8.86 -2.32 3.08
N PHE A 17 -8.87 -3.17 2.05
CA PHE A 17 -7.66 -3.77 1.49
C PHE A 17 -7.47 -3.38 0.03
N LYS A 18 -6.22 -3.48 -0.43
CA LYS A 18 -5.85 -3.38 -1.84
C LYS A 18 -4.93 -4.52 -2.24
N ILE A 19 -5.10 -4.97 -3.47
CA ILE A 19 -4.21 -5.89 -4.16
C ILE A 19 -3.26 -5.05 -5.01
N GLY A 20 -1.99 -5.42 -5.04
CA GLY A 20 -0.99 -4.80 -5.91
C GLY A 20 0.26 -5.66 -5.98
N ASP A 21 1.39 -5.02 -6.22
CA ASP A 21 2.69 -5.66 -6.41
C ASP A 21 3.74 -5.13 -5.44
N THR A 22 4.62 -6.03 -4.99
CA THR A 22 5.87 -5.66 -4.30
C THR A 22 6.85 -5.04 -5.28
N GLU A 23 7.97 -4.53 -4.79
CA GLU A 23 9.05 -4.02 -5.66
C GLU A 23 9.62 -5.10 -6.58
N ASP A 24 9.62 -6.35 -6.11
CA ASP A 24 10.02 -7.54 -6.88
C ASP A 24 8.93 -8.05 -7.85
N GLY A 25 7.78 -7.36 -7.91
CA GLY A 25 6.65 -7.76 -8.75
C GLY A 25 5.80 -8.91 -8.18
N GLU A 26 5.99 -9.31 -6.92
CA GLU A 26 5.17 -10.34 -6.29
C GLU A 26 3.76 -9.81 -6.00
N LEU A 27 2.73 -10.62 -6.27
CA LEU A 27 1.36 -10.27 -5.94
C LEU A 27 1.21 -10.13 -4.41
N CYS A 28 0.70 -8.99 -3.96
CA CYS A 28 0.53 -8.69 -2.55
C CYS A 28 -0.87 -8.17 -2.20
N VAL A 29 -1.25 -8.36 -0.94
CA VAL A 29 -2.47 -7.81 -0.32
C VAL A 29 -2.04 -6.96 0.86
N VAL A 30 -2.57 -5.74 0.90
CA VAL A 30 -2.28 -4.78 1.96
C VAL A 30 -3.56 -4.27 2.57
N TYR A 31 -3.60 -4.20 3.90
CA TYR A 31 -4.68 -3.58 4.66
C TYR A 31 -4.14 -2.92 5.93
N ALA A 32 -4.84 -1.89 6.40
CA ALA A 32 -4.52 -1.20 7.63
C ALA A 32 -5.45 -1.63 8.77
N LEU A 33 -4.89 -1.93 9.94
CA LEU A 33 -5.62 -2.29 11.16
C LEU A 33 -4.85 -1.78 12.38
N ASP A 34 -5.53 -1.12 13.32
CA ASP A 34 -4.95 -0.68 14.60
C ASP A 34 -3.62 0.10 14.49
N SER A 35 -3.52 1.01 13.52
CA SER A 35 -2.30 1.77 13.19
C SER A 35 -1.12 0.92 12.68
N LEU A 36 -1.38 -0.31 12.29
CA LEU A 36 -0.44 -1.20 11.62
C LEU A 36 -0.85 -1.41 10.16
N LEU A 37 0.15 -1.51 9.30
CA LEU A 37 -0.01 -1.91 7.92
C LEU A 37 0.43 -3.36 7.77
N HIS A 38 -0.51 -4.24 7.39
CA HIS A 38 -0.23 -5.65 7.19
C HIS A 38 -0.06 -5.93 5.70
N VAL A 39 1.03 -6.60 5.36
CA VAL A 39 1.38 -7.00 3.99
C VAL A 39 1.43 -8.52 3.93
N TRP A 40 0.68 -9.07 3.00
CA TRP A 40 0.70 -10.49 2.64
C TRP A 40 1.19 -10.61 1.20
N VAL A 41 2.02 -11.60 0.93
CA VAL A 41 2.51 -11.92 -0.42
C VAL A 41 2.04 -13.30 -0.83
N ARG A 42 1.88 -13.52 -2.12
CA ARG A 42 1.56 -14.82 -2.68
C ARG A 42 2.84 -15.51 -3.11
N ARG A 43 3.18 -16.62 -2.46
CA ARG A 43 4.38 -17.41 -2.75
C ARG A 43 4.06 -18.89 -2.79
N ALA A 44 4.82 -19.62 -3.59
CA ALA A 44 4.81 -21.07 -3.62
C ALA A 44 5.20 -21.62 -2.24
N GLY A 45 4.43 -22.59 -1.74
CA GLY A 45 4.80 -23.32 -0.53
C GLY A 45 6.05 -24.17 -0.72
N ASP A 46 6.90 -24.22 0.31
CA ASP A 46 8.17 -24.97 0.30
C ASP A 46 7.99 -26.47 -0.02
N ASP A 47 6.83 -27.06 0.29
CA ASP A 47 6.58 -28.50 0.19
C ASP A 47 5.80 -28.96 -1.05
N ASP A 48 4.95 -28.11 -1.64
CA ASP A 48 4.02 -28.50 -2.71
C ASP A 48 4.07 -27.60 -3.96
N GLY A 49 4.84 -26.50 -3.91
CA GLY A 49 4.89 -25.52 -4.99
C GLY A 49 3.57 -24.79 -5.23
N ILE A 50 2.57 -24.95 -4.35
CA ILE A 50 1.26 -24.32 -4.49
C ILE A 50 1.33 -22.93 -3.89
N ASP A 51 0.98 -21.95 -4.71
CA ASP A 51 0.90 -20.55 -4.30
C ASP A 51 -0.15 -20.33 -3.20
N ARG A 52 0.32 -19.79 -2.08
CA ARG A 52 -0.49 -19.48 -0.91
C ARG A 52 -0.16 -18.08 -0.41
N TRP A 53 -1.13 -17.48 0.28
CA TRP A 53 -0.92 -16.22 0.96
C TRP A 53 -0.10 -16.44 2.23
N VAL A 54 1.04 -15.77 2.34
CA VAL A 54 1.89 -15.79 3.52
C VAL A 54 2.03 -14.39 4.09
N PRO A 55 2.01 -14.22 5.42
CA PRO A 55 2.35 -12.95 6.05
C PRO A 55 3.78 -12.55 5.64
N HIS A 56 3.94 -11.35 5.10
CA HIS A 56 5.23 -10.85 4.65
C HIS A 56 5.80 -9.83 5.63
N LYS A 57 4.98 -8.82 5.97
CA LYS A 57 5.44 -7.69 6.78
C LYS A 57 4.30 -7.09 7.60
N THR A 58 4.64 -6.54 8.76
CA THR A 58 3.74 -5.68 9.54
C THR A 58 4.52 -4.41 9.88
N ILE A 59 4.02 -3.27 9.43
CA ILE A 59 4.72 -1.98 9.54
C ILE A 59 3.93 -1.08 10.49
N SER A 60 4.61 -0.49 11.47
CA SER A 60 4.00 0.52 12.34
C SER A 60 3.84 1.83 11.58
N LEU A 61 2.63 2.39 11.57
CA LEU A 61 2.37 3.71 11.00
C LEU A 61 2.65 4.83 12.00
N ILE A 62 2.83 4.49 13.28
CA ILE A 62 3.20 5.44 14.33
C ILE A 62 4.72 5.44 14.42
N GLU A 63 5.36 6.58 14.16
CA GLU A 63 6.77 6.81 14.49
C GLU A 63 6.97 6.72 16.01
N ASP A 64 8.05 6.04 16.42
CA ASP A 64 8.46 5.96 17.82
C ASP A 64 8.67 7.38 18.38
N GLY A 65 7.80 7.76 19.33
CA GLY A 65 7.78 9.09 19.95
C GLY A 65 6.50 9.89 19.71
N CYS A 66 5.71 9.54 18.69
CA CYS A 66 4.47 10.24 18.36
C CYS A 66 3.27 9.68 19.16
N ARG A 67 3.29 9.87 20.49
CA ARG A 67 2.30 9.26 21.42
C ARG A 67 1.10 10.14 21.76
N THR A 68 0.92 11.32 21.15
CA THR A 68 -0.27 12.14 21.47
C THR A 68 -1.54 11.48 20.92
N GLU A 69 -2.62 11.54 21.68
CA GLU A 69 -3.93 10.94 21.35
C GLU A 69 -4.47 11.40 20.00
N THR A 70 -4.10 12.62 19.59
CA THR A 70 -4.41 13.21 18.29
C THR A 70 -3.89 12.37 17.13
N TRP A 71 -2.67 11.82 17.22
CA TRP A 71 -2.09 10.99 16.15
C TRP A 71 -2.70 9.58 16.12
N ARG A 72 -3.06 9.00 17.27
CA ARG A 72 -3.78 7.71 17.29
C ARG A 72 -5.15 7.82 16.61
N GLY A 73 -5.90 8.88 16.90
CA GLY A 73 -7.20 9.15 16.24
C GLY A 73 -7.09 9.48 14.75
N MET A 74 -5.91 9.85 14.27
CA MET A 74 -5.68 10.09 12.85
C MET A 74 -5.64 8.78 12.06
N TYR A 75 -5.03 7.73 12.61
CA TYR A 75 -4.95 6.41 11.95
C TYR A 75 -6.26 5.61 12.06
N THR A 76 -7.19 6.02 12.92
CA THR A 76 -8.55 5.46 12.94
C THR A 76 -9.30 5.89 11.68
N GLY A 77 -9.46 4.97 10.73
CA GLY A 77 -10.14 5.24 9.45
C GLY A 77 -9.20 5.45 8.27
N LEU A 78 -7.94 5.02 8.37
CA LEU A 78 -7.04 4.99 7.22
C LEU A 78 -7.58 4.07 6.12
N GLN A 79 -7.51 4.53 4.88
CA GLN A 79 -7.85 3.78 3.69
C GLN A 79 -6.61 3.55 2.84
N VAL A 80 -6.38 2.30 2.45
CA VAL A 80 -5.44 1.92 1.41
C VAL A 80 -6.08 2.24 0.06
N LEU A 81 -5.45 3.16 -0.67
CA LEU A 81 -5.91 3.65 -1.96
C LEU A 81 -5.37 2.77 -3.09
N GLU A 82 -4.07 2.49 -3.04
CA GLU A 82 -3.32 1.74 -4.04
C GLU A 82 -2.08 1.10 -3.42
N VAL A 83 -1.66 -0.02 -4.01
CA VAL A 83 -0.38 -0.68 -3.75
C VAL A 83 0.28 -0.89 -5.10
N ARG A 84 1.51 -0.40 -5.27
CA ARG A 84 2.23 -0.49 -6.54
C ARG A 84 3.73 -0.37 -6.32
N ALA A 85 4.51 -1.23 -6.97
CA ALA A 85 5.97 -1.24 -6.92
C ALA A 85 6.50 -1.13 -5.47
N GLY A 86 5.93 -1.92 -4.56
CA GLY A 86 6.33 -1.94 -3.15
C GLY A 86 5.99 -0.67 -2.36
N ARG A 87 5.19 0.25 -2.92
CA ARG A 87 4.72 1.46 -2.24
C ARG A 87 3.23 1.35 -1.96
N VAL A 88 2.84 1.80 -0.78
CA VAL A 88 1.44 1.81 -0.34
C VAL A 88 1.00 3.25 -0.20
N TYR A 89 -0.08 3.61 -0.90
CA TYR A 89 -0.69 4.92 -0.87
C TYR A 89 -1.95 4.88 -0.03
N MET A 90 -2.05 5.78 0.95
CA MET A 90 -3.13 5.78 1.93
C MET A 90 -3.64 7.18 2.20
N ALA A 91 -4.88 7.28 2.67
CA ALA A 91 -5.45 8.54 3.15
C ALA A 91 -6.38 8.32 4.33
N THR A 92 -6.56 9.33 5.16
CA THR A 92 -7.56 9.30 6.24
C THR A 92 -8.97 9.48 5.68
N LYS A 93 -9.90 8.64 6.12
CA LYS A 93 -11.33 8.82 5.82
C LYS A 93 -11.88 10.00 6.63
N HIS A 94 -12.28 11.08 5.94
CA HIS A 94 -13.05 12.21 6.52
C HIS A 94 -12.47 12.82 7.81
N SER A 95 -11.17 13.07 7.87
CA SER A 95 -10.59 13.91 8.93
C SER A 95 -10.97 15.38 8.69
N PHE A 96 -12.11 15.85 9.17
CA PHE A 96 -12.41 17.29 9.17
C PHE A 96 -11.49 17.98 10.20
N PRO A 97 -10.82 19.11 9.86
CA PRO A 97 -10.92 19.92 8.64
C PRO A 97 -9.85 19.65 7.55
N CYS A 98 -9.00 18.62 7.67
CA CYS A 98 -7.81 18.41 6.84
C CYS A 98 -7.69 16.97 6.34
N SER A 99 -7.53 16.77 5.03
CA SER A 99 -7.28 15.43 4.47
C SER A 99 -5.79 15.13 4.52
N TRP A 100 -5.42 13.96 5.06
CA TRP A 100 -4.03 13.52 5.11
C TRP A 100 -3.78 12.40 4.13
N PHE A 101 -2.64 12.50 3.46
CA PHE A 101 -2.17 11.55 2.48
C PHE A 101 -0.84 10.98 2.94
N PHE A 102 -0.68 9.69 2.76
CA PHE A 102 0.49 8.96 3.20
C PHE A 102 0.98 8.09 2.05
N SER A 103 2.30 7.97 1.96
CA SER A 103 2.95 6.95 1.16
C SER A 103 3.98 6.26 2.03
N ILE A 104 4.05 4.93 1.98
CA ILE A 104 5.09 4.17 2.65
C ILE A 104 5.73 3.21 1.67
N SER A 105 7.05 3.15 1.65
CA SER A 105 7.75 2.06 0.97
C SER A 105 7.81 0.86 1.91
N MET A 106 7.42 -0.31 1.40
CA MET A 106 7.48 -1.56 2.14
C MET A 106 8.93 -2.01 2.38
N GLU A 107 9.88 -1.62 1.53
CA GLU A 107 11.29 -1.98 1.66
C GLU A 107 11.95 -1.20 2.81
N ILE A 108 11.92 0.13 2.71
CA ILE A 108 12.61 1.03 3.66
C ILE A 108 11.76 1.42 4.88
N GLU A 109 10.51 0.96 4.96
CA GLU A 109 9.55 1.23 6.06
C GLU A 109 9.35 2.72 6.39
N ARG A 110 9.63 3.58 5.41
CA ARG A 110 9.66 5.02 5.62
C ARG A 110 8.33 5.63 5.23
N LEU A 111 7.66 6.22 6.22
CA LEU A 111 6.41 6.95 6.03
C LEU A 111 6.69 8.36 5.51
N PHE A 112 6.10 8.68 4.37
CA PHE A 112 6.00 10.03 3.82
C PHE A 112 4.58 10.52 4.03
N GLN A 113 4.44 11.76 4.52
CA GLN A 113 3.14 12.35 4.82
C GLN A 113 2.97 13.71 4.14
N GLY A 114 1.76 13.97 3.67
CA GLY A 114 1.32 15.25 3.14
C GLY A 114 -0.02 15.65 3.75
N ARG A 115 -0.15 16.93 4.10
CA ARG A 115 -1.39 17.51 4.63
C ARG A 115 -2.03 18.42 3.59
N TYR A 116 -3.33 18.28 3.39
CA TYR A 116 -4.12 19.18 2.57
C TYR A 116 -5.26 19.80 3.39
N ASP A 117 -5.18 21.11 3.58
CA ASP A 117 -6.15 21.92 4.32
C ASP A 117 -7.35 22.31 3.44
N GLY A 118 -8.05 21.30 2.92
CA GLY A 118 -9.23 21.50 2.07
C GLY A 118 -10.02 20.23 1.82
N HIS A 119 -11.12 20.38 1.08
CA HIS A 119 -11.97 19.28 0.64
C HIS A 119 -11.35 18.60 -0.59
N ALA A 120 -10.47 17.63 -0.38
CA ALA A 120 -9.93 16.80 -1.45
C ALA A 120 -10.46 15.36 -1.32
N TYR A 121 -10.80 14.77 -2.46
CA TYR A 121 -11.04 13.33 -2.54
C TYR A 121 -9.79 12.67 -3.13
N PRO A 122 -9.15 11.70 -2.43
CA PRO A 122 -8.06 10.94 -3.00
C PRO A 122 -8.56 10.18 -4.23
N TYR A 123 -7.99 10.46 -5.39
CA TYR A 123 -8.21 9.68 -6.59
C TYR A 123 -6.86 9.23 -7.15
N VAL A 124 -6.79 7.95 -7.52
CA VAL A 124 -5.63 7.36 -8.18
C VAL A 124 -5.69 7.75 -9.64
N MET A 125 -4.74 8.56 -10.10
CA MET A 125 -4.54 8.78 -11.54
C MET A 125 -3.54 7.79 -12.09
N ALA A 126 -3.72 7.41 -13.36
CA ALA A 126 -2.61 6.88 -14.12
C ALA A 126 -1.45 7.89 -14.05
N TRP A 127 -0.27 7.42 -13.68
CA TRP A 127 0.93 8.25 -13.71
C TRP A 127 1.08 8.85 -15.12
N PRO A 128 1.44 10.13 -15.25
CA PRO A 128 1.83 10.68 -16.53
C PRO A 128 2.86 9.73 -17.17
N PRO A 129 2.70 9.33 -18.44
CA PRO A 129 3.66 8.44 -19.10
C PRO A 129 5.09 8.95 -19.00
N SER A 130 5.29 10.27 -18.93
CA SER A 130 6.58 10.94 -18.75
C SER A 130 7.26 10.71 -17.38
N LEU A 131 6.54 10.18 -16.38
CA LEU A 131 7.06 9.86 -15.04
C LEU A 131 7.20 8.35 -14.81
N VAL A 132 6.65 7.53 -15.71
CA VAL A 132 6.96 6.10 -15.78
C VAL A 132 8.24 6.01 -16.59
N GLY A 133 9.38 5.84 -15.92
CA GLY A 133 10.66 5.68 -16.60
C GLY A 133 10.56 4.52 -17.58
N ASP A 134 10.90 4.76 -18.84
CA ASP A 134 11.02 3.70 -19.85
C ASP A 134 11.93 2.60 -19.28
N ASP A 135 11.37 1.42 -19.09
CA ASP A 135 12.06 0.20 -18.72
C ASP A 135 12.91 -0.29 -19.89
N GLY A 136 14.01 0.43 -20.13
CA GLY A 136 15.23 -0.10 -20.74
C GLY A 136 15.07 -0.73 -22.13
N SER A 137 14.91 0.09 -23.16
CA SER A 137 15.41 -0.27 -24.49
C SER A 137 16.11 0.91 -25.16
N ILE A 138 17.22 1.37 -24.55
CA ILE A 138 18.16 2.22 -25.28
C ILE A 138 19.13 1.30 -26.04
N ASN A 139 18.70 0.88 -27.24
CA ASN A 139 19.62 0.36 -28.24
C ASN A 139 20.46 1.52 -28.76
N TRP A 140 21.69 1.67 -28.25
CA TRP A 140 22.68 2.50 -28.93
C TRP A 140 23.23 1.73 -30.13
N THR A 141 22.72 2.04 -31.32
CA THR A 141 23.46 1.88 -32.57
C THR A 141 23.74 3.27 -33.12
N GLY A 142 25.00 3.65 -33.18
CA GLY A 142 25.49 4.92 -33.74
C GLY A 142 26.92 5.19 -33.35
#